data_AF-A0A8T5AXD0-F1
#
_entry.id   AF-A0A8T5AXD0-F1
#
_cell.length_a   1.000
_cell.length_b   1.000
_cell.length_c   1.000
_cell.angle_alpha   90.00
_cell.angle_beta   90.00
_cell.angle_gamma   90.00
#
_symmetry.space_group_name_H-M   'P 1'
#
loop_
_entity.id
_entity.type
_entity.pdbx_description
1 polymer ?
#
loop_
_entity_poly.entity_id
_entity_poly.type
_entity_poly.pdbx_seq_one_letter_code
_entity_poly.pdbx_strand_id
1 'polypeptide(L)'
;MASGIEEKIYERKELLKRAYSISQLFEIGKWLKIPYFDKFLCGWDMNEDEASMEIASRITDDVLKQIFQHHKPRYWAIFMGKHYMLNKGKLSLEGSRSLIVDGIRRIKSKHGTLGISLLKAIVENDGMIDSSEIRRIAHSTKADDILSDLIKLGILNQSYSDGKYREWSIAREALPVIEIEIKGKPKEVQTTRGVSVPFNEEKQRIDLLLEEKLLIDKMDRELEAYVHDLLANRLEKTIRFGKTFNISVLSAYLRDLFGSVLYFDSLLSITQQYGLANVEIIHEGGKTGKRTGWSLALFGDPGTGKSFATRDMILGKPSAKIPAHGIPGRNRYCGGMTPARFIRIGQAYAGRTFNFIVPEFNDFFKYKGMVEPLKIAMEQGEIKYELHREVIGP
;
A
#
# COMPACT_ATOMS: atom_id res chain seq x y z
N MET A 1 -2.41 -0.82 -36.39
CA MET A 1 -3.08 0.40 -35.91
C MET A 1 -3.78 0.21 -34.56
N ALA A 2 -4.33 -0.97 -34.23
CA ALA A 2 -4.94 -1.25 -32.92
C ALA A 2 -3.95 -1.21 -31.73
N SER A 3 -2.68 -1.60 -31.93
CA SER A 3 -1.69 -1.72 -30.84
C SER A 3 -1.31 -0.40 -30.15
N GLY A 4 -1.34 0.74 -30.87
CA GLY A 4 -0.90 2.03 -30.32
C GLY A 4 -1.94 2.69 -29.41
N ILE A 5 -3.23 2.41 -29.63
CA ILE A 5 -4.31 2.95 -28.79
C ILE A 5 -4.37 2.17 -27.46
N GLU A 6 -4.26 0.84 -27.51
CA GLU A 6 -4.19 0.00 -26.31
C GLU A 6 -2.96 0.30 -25.46
N GLU A 7 -1.79 0.50 -26.09
CA GLU A 7 -0.56 0.90 -25.40
C GLU A 7 -0.73 2.24 -24.68
N LYS A 8 -1.34 3.24 -25.35
CA LYS A 8 -1.57 4.57 -24.78
C LYS A 8 -2.59 4.55 -23.62
N ILE A 9 -3.59 3.66 -23.68
CA ILE A 9 -4.55 3.45 -22.57
C ILE A 9 -3.83 2.81 -21.37
N TYR A 10 -3.02 1.78 -21.60
CA TYR A 10 -2.27 1.12 -20.54
C TYR A 10 -1.26 2.06 -19.87
N GLU A 11 -0.56 2.87 -20.65
CA GLU A 11 0.35 3.88 -20.10
C GLU A 11 -0.41 4.92 -19.24
N ARG A 12 -1.58 5.35 -19.71
CA ARG A 12 -2.44 6.29 -18.97
C ARG A 12 -2.92 5.70 -17.64
N LYS A 13 -3.26 4.41 -17.62
CA LYS A 13 -3.60 3.68 -16.39
C LYS A 13 -2.45 3.74 -15.38
N GLU A 14 -1.24 3.40 -15.79
CA GLU A 14 -0.08 3.40 -14.88
C GLU A 14 0.27 4.81 -14.41
N LEU A 15 0.14 5.82 -15.28
CA LEU A 15 0.24 7.23 -14.90
C LEU A 15 -0.77 7.60 -13.80
N LEU A 16 -2.04 7.21 -13.96
CA LEU A 16 -3.09 7.51 -12.98
C LEU A 16 -2.82 6.84 -11.63
N LYS A 17 -2.41 5.56 -11.63
CA LYS A 17 -2.02 4.84 -10.40
C LYS A 17 -0.83 5.49 -9.70
N ARG A 18 0.15 5.98 -10.46
CA ARG A 18 1.30 6.68 -9.91
C ARG A 18 0.89 8.04 -9.33
N ALA A 19 0.03 8.77 -10.04
CA ALA A 19 -0.36 10.13 -9.71
C ALA A 19 -1.36 10.25 -8.56
N TYR A 20 -2.23 9.26 -8.34
CA TYR A 20 -3.36 9.36 -7.42
C TYR A 20 -3.48 8.15 -6.50
N SER A 21 -3.95 8.38 -5.28
CA SER A 21 -4.37 7.30 -4.36
C SER A 21 -5.69 6.67 -4.81
N ILE A 22 -6.00 5.48 -4.30
CA ILE A 22 -7.26 4.78 -4.61
C ILE A 22 -8.50 5.61 -4.27
N SER A 23 -8.48 6.37 -3.17
CA SER A 23 -9.58 7.28 -2.82
C SER A 23 -9.69 8.44 -3.81
N GLN A 24 -8.57 8.98 -4.29
CA GLN A 24 -8.60 10.02 -5.33
C GLN A 24 -9.07 9.47 -6.67
N LEU A 25 -8.68 8.25 -7.04
CA LEU A 25 -9.19 7.57 -8.24
C LEU A 25 -10.70 7.37 -8.16
N PHE A 26 -11.24 7.05 -6.99
CA PHE A 26 -12.69 6.98 -6.76
C PHE A 26 -13.38 8.33 -7.02
N GLU A 27 -12.88 9.41 -6.42
CA GLU A 27 -13.43 10.75 -6.61
C GLU A 27 -13.35 11.21 -8.08
N ILE A 28 -12.23 10.92 -8.76
CA ILE A 28 -12.06 11.19 -10.19
C ILE A 28 -13.10 10.40 -11.01
N GLY A 29 -13.27 9.11 -10.73
CA GLY A 29 -14.23 8.26 -11.42
C GLY A 29 -15.68 8.73 -11.26
N LYS A 30 -16.03 9.20 -10.05
CA LYS A 30 -17.33 9.82 -9.75
C LYS A 30 -17.52 11.16 -10.45
N TRP A 31 -16.51 12.02 -10.42
CA TRP A 31 -16.53 13.30 -11.12
C TRP A 31 -16.74 13.13 -12.63
N LEU A 32 -16.11 12.11 -13.22
CA LEU A 32 -16.27 11.73 -14.63
C LEU A 32 -17.58 10.99 -14.94
N LYS A 33 -18.41 10.68 -13.93
CA LYS A 33 -19.66 9.90 -14.06
C LYS A 33 -19.44 8.54 -14.73
N ILE A 34 -18.34 7.86 -14.39
CA ILE A 34 -18.05 6.53 -14.94
C ILE A 34 -18.86 5.47 -14.17
N PRO A 35 -19.73 4.68 -14.84
CA PRO A 35 -20.65 3.75 -14.16
C PRO A 35 -19.99 2.69 -13.28
N TYR A 36 -18.72 2.36 -13.52
CA TYR A 36 -17.95 1.46 -12.66
C TYR A 36 -17.95 1.94 -11.20
N PHE A 37 -17.79 3.24 -10.98
CA PHE A 37 -17.65 3.84 -9.66
C PHE A 37 -18.99 3.94 -8.92
N ASP A 38 -20.12 3.86 -9.62
CA ASP A 38 -21.46 3.90 -9.02
C ASP A 38 -21.84 2.63 -8.24
N LYS A 39 -21.09 1.56 -8.45
CA LYS A 39 -21.27 0.29 -7.74
C LYS A 39 -20.66 0.30 -6.33
N PHE A 40 -19.81 1.27 -6.03
CA PHE A 40 -19.03 1.32 -4.79
C PHE A 40 -19.47 2.49 -3.92
N LEU A 41 -19.55 2.25 -2.62
CA LEU A 41 -19.90 3.27 -1.62
C LEU A 41 -18.70 4.18 -1.33
N CYS A 42 -17.49 3.64 -1.40
CA CYS A 42 -16.26 4.39 -1.23
C CYS A 42 -15.10 3.77 -2.03
N GLY A 43 -14.00 4.51 -2.17
CA GLY A 43 -12.84 4.07 -2.94
C GLY A 43 -12.10 2.85 -2.39
N TRP A 44 -12.39 2.41 -1.16
CA TRP A 44 -11.75 1.25 -0.53
C TRP A 44 -12.35 -0.09 -0.97
N ASP A 45 -13.56 -0.06 -1.53
CA ASP A 45 -14.26 -1.25 -2.02
C ASP A 45 -13.82 -1.65 -3.44
N MET A 46 -12.92 -0.87 -4.04
CA MET A 46 -12.48 -1.01 -5.42
C MET A 46 -11.11 -1.70 -5.52
N ASN A 47 -10.85 -2.29 -6.68
CA ASN A 47 -9.51 -2.66 -7.08
C ASN A 47 -8.81 -1.45 -7.74
N GLU A 48 -7.64 -1.04 -7.26
CA GLU A 48 -6.90 0.12 -7.80
C GLU A 48 -6.51 -0.06 -9.27
N ASP A 49 -6.18 -1.29 -9.68
CA ASP A 49 -5.77 -1.63 -11.03
C ASP A 49 -6.95 -1.58 -12.01
N GLU A 50 -8.11 -2.08 -11.59
CA GLU A 50 -9.35 -1.97 -12.36
C GLU A 50 -9.85 -0.53 -12.42
N ALA A 51 -9.92 0.18 -11.29
CA ALA A 51 -10.40 1.56 -11.23
C ALA A 51 -9.58 2.48 -12.14
N SER A 52 -8.26 2.38 -12.11
CA SER A 52 -7.38 3.14 -12.99
C SER A 52 -7.54 2.76 -14.47
N MET A 53 -7.78 1.49 -14.79
CA MET A 53 -8.03 1.02 -16.15
C MET A 53 -9.39 1.51 -16.68
N GLU A 54 -10.42 1.50 -15.84
CA GLU A 54 -11.76 1.96 -16.16
C GLU A 54 -11.79 3.48 -16.44
N ILE A 55 -10.99 4.26 -15.71
CA ILE A 55 -10.77 5.67 -16.03
C ILE A 55 -9.97 5.81 -17.32
N ALA A 56 -8.81 5.14 -17.41
CA ALA A 56 -7.89 5.30 -18.53
C ALA A 56 -8.51 4.96 -19.88
N SER A 57 -9.38 3.95 -19.95
CA SER A 57 -10.06 3.51 -21.17
C SER A 57 -11.15 4.46 -21.65
N ARG A 58 -11.68 5.34 -20.79
CA ARG A 58 -12.84 6.21 -21.11
C ARG A 58 -12.52 7.69 -21.25
N ILE A 59 -11.30 8.09 -20.93
CA ILE A 59 -10.90 9.50 -21.02
C ILE A 59 -10.09 9.79 -22.27
N THR A 60 -10.16 11.03 -22.75
CA THR A 60 -9.24 11.56 -23.76
C THR A 60 -8.08 12.29 -23.09
N ASP A 61 -7.11 12.73 -23.87
CA ASP A 61 -5.99 13.53 -23.36
C ASP A 61 -6.44 14.89 -22.79
N ASP A 62 -7.51 15.47 -23.34
CA ASP A 62 -8.09 16.70 -22.83
C ASP A 62 -8.76 16.49 -21.47
N VAL A 63 -9.49 15.38 -21.32
CA VAL A 63 -10.07 15.00 -20.03
C VAL A 63 -8.97 14.68 -19.01
N LEU A 64 -7.89 14.02 -19.44
CA LEU A 64 -6.72 13.77 -18.59
C LEU A 64 -6.10 15.08 -18.08
N LYS A 65 -5.97 16.11 -18.92
CA LYS A 65 -5.54 17.45 -18.46
C LYS A 65 -6.49 18.03 -17.42
N GLN A 66 -7.81 17.92 -17.64
CA GLN A 66 -8.80 18.43 -16.70
C GLN A 66 -8.71 17.73 -15.34
N ILE A 67 -8.45 16.41 -15.31
CA ILE A 67 -8.24 15.66 -14.06
C ILE A 67 -7.06 16.28 -13.28
N PHE A 68 -5.93 16.53 -13.93
CA PHE A 68 -4.74 17.13 -13.28
C PHE A 68 -4.91 18.60 -12.89
N GLN A 69 -5.91 19.29 -13.44
CA GLN A 69 -6.29 20.64 -13.01
C GLN A 69 -7.21 20.64 -11.78
N HIS A 70 -8.14 19.67 -11.71
CA HIS A 70 -9.14 19.60 -10.64
C HIS A 70 -8.67 18.79 -9.42
N HIS A 71 -7.85 17.78 -9.64
CA HIS A 71 -7.35 16.88 -8.60
C HIS A 71 -5.85 17.06 -8.45
N LYS A 72 -5.38 17.28 -7.22
CA LYS A 72 -3.95 17.42 -6.93
C LYS A 72 -3.26 16.05 -7.01
N PRO A 73 -2.36 15.81 -7.96
CA PRO A 73 -1.58 14.57 -7.99
C PRO A 73 -0.56 14.55 -6.84
N ARG A 74 -0.05 13.37 -6.53
CA ARG A 74 1.10 13.19 -5.63
C ARG A 74 2.27 14.03 -6.14
N TYR A 75 2.70 15.02 -5.36
CA TYR A 75 3.72 15.97 -5.78
C TYR A 75 5.07 15.31 -6.10
N TRP A 76 5.40 14.22 -5.40
CA TRP A 76 6.61 13.45 -5.61
C TRP A 76 6.53 12.47 -6.79
N ALA A 77 5.35 12.26 -7.38
CA ALA A 77 5.18 11.30 -8.46
C ALA A 77 5.99 11.73 -9.69
N ILE A 78 6.84 10.81 -10.15
CA ILE A 78 7.58 10.92 -11.41
C ILE A 78 7.13 9.78 -12.32
N PHE A 79 6.83 10.13 -13.56
CA PHE A 79 6.43 9.21 -14.62
C PHE A 79 7.09 9.65 -15.92
N MET A 80 7.79 8.75 -16.61
CA MET A 80 8.48 9.05 -17.86
C MET A 80 8.10 8.04 -18.96
N GLY A 81 6.83 8.04 -19.34
CA GLY A 81 6.30 7.13 -20.33
C GLY A 81 6.55 7.57 -21.79
N LYS A 82 6.07 6.76 -22.72
CA LYS A 82 6.22 6.96 -24.16
C LYS A 82 5.29 8.06 -24.69
N HIS A 83 4.18 8.30 -24.02
CA HIS A 83 3.15 9.27 -24.39
C HIS A 83 2.94 10.36 -23.34
N TYR A 84 3.26 10.10 -22.08
CA TYR A 84 3.02 11.04 -20.98
C TYR A 84 4.24 11.17 -20.07
N MET A 85 4.38 12.37 -19.50
CA MET A 85 5.31 12.61 -18.40
C MET A 85 4.61 13.29 -17.23
N LEU A 86 5.03 12.92 -16.03
CA LEU A 86 4.64 13.58 -14.79
C LEU A 86 5.88 13.92 -13.99
N ASN A 87 6.00 15.18 -13.58
CA ASN A 87 7.08 15.61 -12.69
C ASN A 87 6.60 16.78 -11.83
N LYS A 88 6.82 16.73 -10.51
CA LYS A 88 6.43 17.78 -9.55
C LYS A 88 4.96 18.19 -9.70
N GLY A 89 4.09 17.20 -9.93
CA GLY A 89 2.66 17.40 -10.16
C GLY A 89 2.26 18.03 -11.51
N LYS A 90 3.21 18.29 -12.42
CA LYS A 90 2.93 18.80 -13.77
C LYS A 90 2.87 17.65 -14.79
N LEU A 91 1.72 17.52 -15.43
CA LEU A 91 1.51 16.60 -16.55
C LEU A 91 2.00 17.23 -17.87
N SER A 92 2.75 16.47 -18.65
CA SER A 92 3.01 16.72 -20.08
C SER A 92 2.41 15.58 -20.91
N LEU A 93 1.82 15.93 -22.05
CA LEU A 93 1.28 14.97 -23.03
C LEU A 93 2.31 14.60 -24.12
N GLU A 94 3.58 14.81 -23.82
CA GLU A 94 4.69 14.42 -24.66
C GLU A 94 5.43 13.24 -24.02
N GLY A 95 5.98 12.37 -24.86
CA GLY A 95 6.80 11.24 -24.42
C GLY A 95 8.18 11.65 -23.95
N SER A 96 8.78 10.83 -23.09
CA SER A 96 10.12 11.05 -22.54
C SER A 96 11.26 10.68 -23.51
N ARG A 97 10.97 9.99 -24.62
CA ARG A 97 12.00 9.36 -25.48
C ARG A 97 13.01 10.36 -26.04
N SER A 98 12.56 11.47 -26.62
CA SER A 98 13.46 12.49 -27.20
C SER A 98 14.35 13.10 -26.11
N LEU A 99 13.77 13.42 -24.95
CA LEU A 99 14.50 13.96 -23.80
C LEU A 99 15.57 13.00 -23.28
N ILE A 100 15.24 11.71 -23.17
CA ILE A 100 16.18 10.67 -22.74
C ILE A 100 17.32 10.55 -23.75
N VAL A 101 17.02 10.43 -25.05
CA VAL A 101 18.03 10.26 -26.11
C VAL A 101 18.95 11.48 -26.18
N ASP A 102 18.38 12.69 -26.18
CA ASP A 102 19.16 13.93 -26.20
C ASP A 102 19.99 14.08 -24.91
N GLY A 103 19.44 13.68 -23.78
CA GLY A 103 20.13 13.65 -22.50
C GLY A 103 21.34 12.70 -22.52
N ILE A 104 21.17 11.47 -23.02
CA ILE A 104 22.26 10.49 -23.16
C ILE A 104 23.34 11.02 -24.11
N ARG A 105 22.96 11.63 -25.24
CA ARG A 105 23.91 12.25 -26.17
C ARG A 105 24.72 13.37 -25.52
N ARG A 106 24.09 14.22 -24.71
CA ARG A 106 24.76 15.30 -23.95
C ARG A 106 25.71 14.75 -22.89
N ILE A 107 25.34 13.66 -22.22
CA ILE A 107 26.23 12.98 -21.27
C ILE A 107 27.42 12.37 -22.00
N LYS A 108 27.21 11.73 -23.16
CA LYS A 108 28.28 11.17 -23.98
C LYS A 108 29.25 12.25 -24.47
N SER A 109 28.74 13.40 -24.92
CA SER A 109 29.59 14.49 -25.43
C SER A 109 30.37 15.19 -24.33
N LYS A 110 29.77 15.38 -23.15
CA LYS A 110 30.40 16.09 -22.03
C LYS A 110 31.33 15.22 -21.19
N HIS A 111 30.94 13.97 -20.92
CA HIS A 111 31.62 13.08 -19.96
C HIS A 111 32.25 11.84 -20.61
N GLY A 112 32.12 11.70 -21.93
CA GLY A 112 32.77 10.64 -22.71
C GLY A 112 32.33 9.23 -22.29
N THR A 113 33.28 8.29 -22.31
CA THR A 113 33.05 6.88 -21.96
C THR A 113 32.68 6.69 -20.49
N LEU A 114 33.21 7.53 -19.58
CA LEU A 114 32.91 7.48 -18.15
C LEU A 114 31.42 7.72 -17.86
N GLY A 115 30.80 8.71 -18.51
CA GLY A 115 29.37 8.99 -18.35
C GLY A 115 28.48 7.85 -18.82
N ILE A 116 28.84 7.19 -19.92
CA ILE A 116 28.11 6.03 -20.45
C ILE A 116 28.33 4.79 -19.59
N SER A 117 29.55 4.55 -19.10
CA SER A 117 29.84 3.43 -18.19
C SER A 117 29.06 3.55 -16.89
N LEU A 118 28.96 4.76 -16.32
CA LEU A 118 28.15 4.99 -15.13
C LEU A 118 26.67 4.73 -15.43
N LEU A 119 26.12 5.28 -16.51
CA LEU A 119 24.73 5.05 -16.88
C LEU A 119 24.43 3.56 -17.13
N LYS A 120 25.38 2.83 -17.73
CA LYS A 120 25.31 1.37 -17.93
C LYS A 120 25.30 0.62 -16.60
N ALA A 121 26.14 1.01 -15.64
CA ALA A 121 26.14 0.41 -14.31
C ALA A 121 24.81 0.65 -13.57
N ILE A 122 24.25 1.86 -13.66
CA ILE A 122 22.93 2.18 -13.07
C ILE A 122 21.85 1.27 -13.68
N VAL A 123 21.88 1.07 -14.99
CA VAL A 123 20.95 0.21 -15.72
C VAL A 123 21.13 -1.28 -15.36
N GLU A 124 22.38 -1.74 -15.20
CA GLU A 124 22.68 -3.11 -14.76
C GLU A 124 22.22 -3.39 -13.32
N ASN A 125 22.14 -2.35 -12.49
CA ASN A 125 21.56 -2.38 -11.14
C ASN A 125 20.06 -1.98 -11.15
N ASP A 126 19.30 -2.43 -12.16
CA ASP A 126 17.86 -2.22 -12.28
C ASP A 126 17.41 -0.74 -12.19
N GLY A 127 18.29 0.17 -12.57
CA GLY A 127 18.02 1.61 -12.56
C GLY A 127 18.35 2.33 -11.25
N MET A 128 19.01 1.67 -10.29
CA MET A 128 19.39 2.27 -9.01
C MET A 128 20.91 2.35 -8.85
N ILE A 129 21.39 3.35 -8.14
CA ILE A 129 22.79 3.46 -7.75
C ILE A 129 22.96 4.27 -6.47
N ASP A 130 23.91 3.86 -5.64
CA ASP A 130 24.24 4.53 -4.38
C ASP A 130 25.62 5.19 -4.37
N SER A 131 25.83 6.07 -3.39
CA SER A 131 27.09 6.80 -3.21
C SER A 131 28.33 5.91 -2.98
N SER A 132 28.17 4.69 -2.48
CA SER A 132 29.25 3.70 -2.32
C SER A 132 29.64 3.06 -3.65
N GLU A 133 28.68 2.69 -4.48
CA GLU A 133 28.88 2.12 -5.81
C GLU A 133 29.49 3.13 -6.77
N ILE A 134 29.03 4.38 -6.70
CA ILE A 134 29.59 5.50 -7.47
C ILE A 134 31.09 5.67 -7.20
N ARG A 135 31.51 5.58 -5.94
CA ARG A 135 32.93 5.67 -5.54
C ARG A 135 33.79 4.51 -6.08
N ARG A 136 33.18 3.37 -6.42
CA ARG A 136 33.87 2.22 -7.03
C ARG A 136 34.05 2.37 -8.53
N ILE A 137 33.13 3.07 -9.20
CA ILE A 137 33.09 3.19 -10.67
C ILE A 137 33.88 4.42 -11.16
N ALA A 138 33.87 5.52 -10.40
CA ALA A 138 34.55 6.74 -10.79
C ALA A 138 35.16 7.46 -9.58
N HIS A 139 36.26 8.20 -9.81
CA HIS A 139 36.81 9.11 -8.80
C HIS A 139 35.74 10.15 -8.42
N SER A 140 35.53 10.35 -7.10
CA SER A 140 34.35 11.02 -6.52
C SER A 140 33.99 12.36 -7.17
N THR A 141 34.98 13.19 -7.50
CA THR A 141 34.76 14.52 -8.08
C THR A 141 34.15 14.49 -9.47
N LYS A 142 34.54 13.57 -10.36
CA LYS A 142 33.95 13.45 -11.70
C LYS A 142 32.59 12.76 -11.68
N ALA A 143 32.36 11.89 -10.69
CA ALA A 143 31.12 11.15 -10.58
C ALA A 143 29.96 12.05 -10.14
N ASP A 144 30.21 12.95 -9.17
CA ASP A 144 29.23 13.92 -8.70
C ASP A 144 28.78 14.88 -9.83
N ASP A 145 29.69 15.29 -10.71
CA ASP A 145 29.38 16.13 -11.87
C ASP A 145 28.48 15.42 -12.89
N ILE A 146 28.78 14.13 -13.18
CA ILE A 146 27.97 13.31 -14.09
C ILE A 146 26.56 13.12 -13.50
N LEU A 147 26.45 12.82 -12.20
CA LEU A 147 25.16 12.63 -11.53
C LEU A 147 24.36 13.93 -11.50
N SER A 148 25.00 15.07 -11.22
CA SER A 148 24.34 16.37 -11.27
C SER A 148 23.75 16.65 -12.65
N ASP A 149 24.49 16.33 -13.72
CA ASP A 149 24.00 16.52 -15.08
C ASP A 149 22.88 15.54 -15.43
N LEU A 150 22.97 14.27 -15.01
CA LEU A 150 21.91 13.27 -15.20
C LEU A 150 20.61 13.67 -14.50
N ILE A 151 20.69 14.30 -13.32
CA ILE A 151 19.54 14.86 -12.59
C ILE A 151 18.98 16.08 -13.31
N LYS A 152 19.85 17.01 -13.75
CA LYS A 152 19.41 18.21 -14.50
C LYS A 152 18.72 17.85 -15.81
N LEU A 153 19.16 16.79 -16.46
CA LEU A 153 18.58 16.26 -17.69
C LEU A 153 17.31 15.41 -17.44
N GLY A 154 16.93 15.18 -16.18
CA GLY A 154 15.75 14.42 -15.80
C GLY A 154 15.86 12.91 -16.03
N ILE A 155 17.06 12.40 -16.34
CA ILE A 155 17.31 10.97 -16.56
C ILE A 155 17.40 10.24 -15.22
N LEU A 156 18.08 10.86 -14.25
CA LEU A 156 18.15 10.42 -12.87
C LEU A 156 17.25 11.27 -11.99
N ASN A 157 16.69 10.63 -10.98
CA ASN A 157 16.04 11.30 -9.87
C ASN A 157 16.79 10.95 -8.60
N GLN A 158 16.93 11.91 -7.69
CA GLN A 158 17.46 11.60 -6.38
C GLN A 158 16.40 10.86 -5.58
N SER A 159 16.51 9.53 -5.57
CA SER A 159 15.59 8.65 -4.85
C SER A 159 15.77 8.83 -3.36
N TYR A 160 16.98 9.08 -2.86
CA TYR A 160 17.25 9.18 -1.41
C TYR A 160 18.38 10.17 -1.05
N SER A 161 18.31 10.73 0.16
CA SER A 161 19.34 11.60 0.74
C SER A 161 19.27 11.54 2.26
N ASP A 162 20.27 10.95 2.91
CA ASP A 162 20.45 11.03 4.37
C ASP A 162 21.92 11.27 4.72
N GLY A 163 22.19 12.38 5.40
CA GLY A 163 23.55 12.82 5.73
C GLY A 163 24.50 12.86 4.51
N LYS A 164 25.50 11.97 4.51
CA LYS A 164 26.50 11.83 3.42
C LYS A 164 26.12 10.78 2.37
N TYR A 165 25.02 10.06 2.57
CA TYR A 165 24.55 8.99 1.69
C TYR A 165 23.46 9.52 0.77
N ARG A 166 23.58 9.20 -0.51
CA ARG A 166 22.65 9.61 -1.56
C ARG A 166 22.46 8.44 -2.49
N GLU A 167 21.23 8.32 -2.99
CA GLU A 167 20.89 7.33 -3.99
C GLU A 167 20.10 8.01 -5.09
N TRP A 168 20.26 7.43 -6.27
CA TRP A 168 19.63 7.92 -7.46
C TRP A 168 18.94 6.77 -8.19
N SER A 169 17.79 7.07 -8.80
CA SER A 169 17.04 6.11 -9.58
C SER A 169 16.58 6.67 -10.92
N ILE A 170 16.53 5.79 -11.90
CA ILE A 170 15.88 6.00 -13.19
C ILE A 170 14.40 5.65 -13.05
N ALA A 171 13.51 6.45 -13.66
CA ALA A 171 12.10 6.11 -13.70
C ALA A 171 11.89 4.77 -14.43
N ARG A 172 11.11 3.86 -13.86
CA ARG A 172 10.93 2.49 -14.38
C ARG A 172 10.57 2.47 -15.87
N GLU A 173 9.74 3.41 -16.29
CA GLU A 173 9.24 3.53 -17.66
C GLU A 173 10.34 3.98 -18.65
N ALA A 174 11.38 4.66 -18.16
CA ALA A 174 12.52 5.11 -18.94
C ALA A 174 13.63 4.06 -19.10
N LEU A 175 13.67 3.03 -18.26
CA LEU A 175 14.71 1.98 -18.30
C LEU A 175 14.83 1.32 -19.66
N PRO A 176 13.75 0.83 -20.31
CA PRO A 176 13.87 0.18 -21.62
C PRO A 176 14.41 1.13 -22.70
N VAL A 177 14.07 2.42 -22.62
CA VAL A 177 14.55 3.43 -23.60
C VAL A 177 16.05 3.66 -23.42
N ILE A 178 16.50 3.77 -22.18
CA ILE A 178 17.91 3.97 -21.83
C ILE A 178 18.72 2.72 -22.19
N GLU A 179 18.19 1.51 -21.92
CA GLU A 179 18.82 0.24 -22.31
C GLU A 179 19.05 0.14 -23.80
N ILE A 180 18.04 0.44 -24.61
CA ILE A 180 18.13 0.40 -26.07
C ILE A 180 19.21 1.37 -26.57
N GLU A 181 19.26 2.57 -26.00
CA GLU A 181 20.21 3.61 -26.42
C GLU A 181 21.66 3.28 -25.99
N ILE A 182 21.86 2.61 -24.85
CA ILE A 182 23.20 2.22 -24.36
C ILE A 182 23.70 0.92 -24.99
N LYS A 183 22.87 -0.12 -25.06
CA LYS A 183 23.28 -1.48 -25.45
C LYS A 183 23.12 -1.76 -26.95
N GLY A 184 22.31 -0.96 -27.69
CA GLY A 184 21.89 -1.29 -29.06
C GLY A 184 20.85 -2.42 -29.07
N LYS A 185 19.92 -2.41 -30.06
CA LYS A 185 18.66 -3.17 -30.15
C LYS A 185 18.50 -4.41 -29.22
N PRO A 186 17.36 -4.54 -28.51
CA PRO A 186 17.17 -5.58 -27.50
C PRO A 186 16.91 -6.96 -28.14
N LYS A 187 17.43 -8.02 -27.49
CA LYS A 187 16.80 -9.35 -27.58
C LYS A 187 15.41 -9.22 -26.98
N GLU A 188 14.37 -9.66 -27.70
CA GLU A 188 13.02 -9.81 -27.15
C GLU A 188 13.08 -10.73 -25.93
N VAL A 189 12.90 -10.15 -24.73
CA VAL A 189 12.74 -10.92 -23.51
C VAL A 189 11.25 -11.22 -23.38
N GLN A 190 10.92 -12.47 -23.67
CA GLN A 190 9.66 -13.07 -23.24
C GLN A 190 9.51 -12.85 -21.74
N THR A 191 8.33 -12.40 -21.34
CA THR A 191 7.87 -12.27 -19.96
C THR A 191 8.23 -13.51 -19.13
N THR A 192 9.33 -13.42 -18.38
CA THR A 192 9.65 -14.37 -17.31
C THR A 192 9.35 -13.74 -15.95
N ARG A 193 8.74 -14.60 -15.14
CA ARG A 193 8.22 -14.38 -13.79
C ARG A 193 9.19 -13.65 -12.87
N GLY A 194 8.60 -12.89 -11.95
CA GLY A 194 9.25 -11.99 -11.01
C GLY A 194 10.45 -12.60 -10.30
N VAL A 195 11.57 -11.88 -10.42
CA VAL A 195 12.70 -11.96 -9.50
C VAL A 195 12.72 -10.63 -8.76
N SER A 196 12.69 -10.70 -7.44
CA SER A 196 12.73 -9.56 -6.52
C SER A 196 14.09 -8.90 -6.54
N VAL A 197 14.13 -7.66 -7.03
CA VAL A 197 15.25 -6.72 -6.91
C VAL A 197 15.19 -6.07 -5.51
N PRO A 198 16.33 -5.81 -4.83
CA PRO A 198 16.34 -5.21 -3.50
C PRO A 198 15.74 -3.81 -3.56
N PHE A 199 14.69 -3.64 -2.77
CA PHE A 199 13.80 -2.51 -2.80
C PHE A 199 14.35 -1.40 -1.91
N ASN A 200 14.25 -0.15 -2.34
CA ASN A 200 14.79 0.97 -1.61
C ASN A 200 13.86 1.33 -0.43
N GLU A 201 14.12 0.74 0.73
CA GLU A 201 13.13 0.63 1.80
C GLU A 201 12.90 1.93 2.59
N GLU A 202 13.86 2.86 2.73
CA GLU A 202 13.73 3.94 3.73
C GLU A 202 12.73 5.05 3.38
N LYS A 203 12.63 5.47 2.13
CA LYS A 203 11.69 6.54 1.74
C LYS A 203 10.24 6.04 1.64
N GLN A 204 10.07 4.78 1.25
CA GLN A 204 8.78 4.11 1.22
C GLN A 204 8.34 3.66 2.62
N ARG A 205 9.28 3.32 3.52
CA ARG A 205 9.02 3.12 4.96
C ARG A 205 8.36 4.37 5.57
N ILE A 206 8.90 5.57 5.32
CA ILE A 206 8.35 6.81 5.87
C ILE A 206 6.96 7.10 5.31
N ASP A 207 6.74 6.98 3.99
CA ASP A 207 5.44 7.26 3.38
C ASP A 207 4.37 6.23 3.79
N LEU A 208 4.69 4.93 3.86
CA LEU A 208 3.74 3.91 4.32
C LEU A 208 3.31 4.13 5.77
N LEU A 209 4.25 4.51 6.65
CA LEU A 209 3.95 4.82 8.04
C LEU A 209 3.14 6.10 8.17
N LEU A 210 3.42 7.12 7.36
CA LEU A 210 2.64 8.36 7.34
C LEU A 210 1.22 8.14 6.84
N GLU A 211 1.05 7.39 5.75
CA GLU A 211 -0.27 7.00 5.22
C GLU A 211 -1.06 6.22 6.28
N GLU A 212 -0.42 5.27 6.96
CA GLU A 212 -1.08 4.48 8.00
C GLU A 212 -1.42 5.34 9.23
N LYS A 213 -0.55 6.27 9.64
CA LYS A 213 -0.86 7.21 10.73
C LYS A 213 -2.07 8.10 10.40
N LEU A 214 -2.16 8.60 9.17
CA LEU A 214 -3.33 9.37 8.73
C LEU A 214 -4.62 8.53 8.74
N LEU A 215 -4.52 7.24 8.41
CA LEU A 215 -5.63 6.30 8.51
C LEU A 215 -6.05 6.11 9.97
N ILE A 216 -5.08 5.89 10.86
CA ILE A 216 -5.32 5.76 12.30
C ILE A 216 -6.00 7.01 12.86
N ASP A 217 -5.56 8.21 12.48
CA ASP A 217 -6.19 9.47 12.91
C ASP A 217 -7.64 9.60 12.42
N LYS A 218 -7.96 9.03 11.24
CA LYS A 218 -9.36 8.93 10.79
C LYS A 218 -10.16 7.94 11.65
N MET A 219 -9.58 6.78 11.94
CA MET A 219 -10.21 5.74 12.76
C MET A 219 -10.43 6.20 14.21
N ASP A 220 -9.49 6.96 14.78
CA ASP A 220 -9.65 7.55 16.11
C ASP A 220 -10.81 8.54 16.15
N ARG A 221 -10.92 9.42 15.16
CA ARG A 221 -12.07 10.33 15.02
C ARG A 221 -13.39 9.60 14.87
N GLU A 222 -13.40 8.48 14.14
CA GLU A 222 -14.60 7.64 14.00
C GLU A 222 -15.03 7.05 15.36
N LEU A 223 -14.08 6.53 16.14
CA LEU A 223 -14.37 6.01 17.47
C LEU A 223 -14.86 7.13 18.40
N GLU A 224 -14.18 8.27 18.43
CA GLU A 224 -14.55 9.41 19.27
C GLU A 224 -15.97 9.89 18.96
N ALA A 225 -16.29 10.06 17.67
CA ALA A 225 -17.63 10.44 17.23
C ALA A 225 -18.67 9.40 17.66
N TYR A 226 -18.37 8.10 17.53
CA TYR A 226 -19.27 7.04 17.94
C TYR A 226 -19.52 7.01 19.45
N VAL A 227 -18.46 7.18 20.26
CA VAL A 227 -18.56 7.21 21.73
C VAL A 227 -19.32 8.46 22.17
N HIS A 228 -19.03 9.62 21.57
CA HIS A 228 -19.73 10.86 21.89
C HIS A 228 -21.23 10.74 21.62
N ASP A 229 -21.62 10.22 20.45
CA ASP A 229 -23.03 9.94 20.13
C ASP A 229 -23.65 8.93 21.11
N LEU A 230 -22.93 7.86 21.45
CA LEU A 230 -23.42 6.86 22.38
C LEU A 230 -23.73 7.46 23.75
N LEU A 231 -22.80 8.25 24.29
CA LEU A 231 -22.96 8.90 25.59
C LEU A 231 -24.08 9.95 25.57
N ALA A 232 -24.18 10.74 24.51
CA ALA A 232 -25.19 11.79 24.40
C ALA A 232 -26.61 11.25 24.17
N ASN A 233 -26.76 10.24 23.30
CA ASN A 233 -28.06 9.86 22.74
C ASN A 233 -28.50 8.43 23.10
N ARG A 234 -27.58 7.53 23.48
CA ARG A 234 -27.87 6.08 23.58
C ARG A 234 -27.49 5.44 24.92
N LEU A 235 -26.94 6.19 25.88
CA LEU A 235 -26.38 5.66 27.12
C LEU A 235 -27.34 4.73 27.88
N GLU A 236 -28.55 5.21 28.21
CA GLU A 236 -29.55 4.45 28.96
C GLU A 236 -30.04 3.20 28.22
N LYS A 237 -30.11 3.25 26.89
CA LYS A 237 -30.48 2.10 26.07
C LYS A 237 -29.35 1.06 26.09
N THR A 238 -28.10 1.50 26.01
CA THR A 238 -26.91 0.64 26.05
C THR A 238 -26.76 -0.05 27.41
N ILE A 239 -26.96 0.67 28.52
CA ILE A 239 -26.91 0.09 29.88
C ILE A 239 -27.98 -0.99 30.05
N ARG A 240 -29.22 -0.72 29.63
CA ARG A 240 -30.32 -1.70 29.69
C ARG A 240 -30.01 -2.93 28.84
N PHE A 241 -29.52 -2.73 27.62
CA PHE A 241 -29.09 -3.83 26.75
C PHE A 241 -28.02 -4.69 27.44
N GLY A 242 -26.96 -4.06 27.96
CA GLY A 242 -25.86 -4.76 28.64
C GLY A 242 -26.29 -5.60 29.85
N LYS A 243 -27.31 -5.16 30.60
CA LYS A 243 -27.88 -5.94 31.72
C LYS A 243 -28.63 -7.20 31.27
N THR A 244 -29.17 -7.20 30.05
CA THR A 244 -29.92 -8.33 29.48
C THR A 244 -29.08 -9.21 28.57
N PHE A 245 -27.96 -8.71 28.07
CA PHE A 245 -27.13 -9.36 27.07
C PHE A 245 -26.27 -10.47 27.69
N ASN A 246 -26.24 -11.62 27.02
CA ASN A 246 -25.40 -12.75 27.38
C ASN A 246 -25.13 -13.62 26.14
N ILE A 247 -24.31 -14.66 26.29
CA ILE A 247 -23.92 -15.54 25.18
C ILE A 247 -25.11 -16.24 24.53
N SER A 248 -26.16 -16.58 25.29
CA SER A 248 -27.37 -17.22 24.77
C SER A 248 -28.16 -16.27 23.88
N VAL A 249 -28.25 -14.99 24.25
CA VAL A 249 -28.89 -13.94 23.43
C VAL A 249 -28.13 -13.76 22.12
N LEU A 250 -26.80 -13.68 22.17
CA LEU A 250 -25.97 -13.54 20.97
C LEU A 250 -26.08 -14.77 20.06
N SER A 251 -26.03 -15.97 20.64
CA SER A 251 -26.17 -17.23 19.91
C SER A 251 -27.53 -17.34 19.22
N ALA A 252 -28.62 -16.99 19.91
CA ALA A 252 -29.96 -16.96 19.32
C ALA A 252 -30.04 -15.98 18.14
N TYR A 253 -29.56 -14.74 18.33
CA TYR A 253 -29.51 -13.74 17.27
C TYR A 253 -28.73 -14.22 16.02
N LEU A 254 -27.57 -14.83 16.20
CA LEU A 254 -26.77 -15.33 15.08
C LEU A 254 -27.39 -16.56 14.41
N ARG A 255 -28.07 -17.42 15.16
CA ARG A 255 -28.82 -18.56 14.61
C ARG A 255 -30.02 -18.10 13.79
N ASP A 256 -30.71 -17.04 14.20
CA ASP A 256 -31.82 -16.46 13.44
C ASP A 256 -31.34 -15.87 12.12
N LEU A 257 -30.14 -15.26 12.10
CA LEU A 257 -29.56 -14.70 10.89
C LEU A 257 -28.97 -15.74 9.94
N PHE A 258 -28.32 -16.80 10.46
CA PHE A 258 -27.44 -17.67 9.66
C PHE A 258 -27.75 -19.17 9.79
N GLY A 259 -28.75 -19.54 10.56
CA GLY A 259 -29.10 -20.92 10.84
C GLY A 259 -28.18 -21.60 11.86
N SER A 260 -28.48 -22.85 12.19
CA SER A 260 -27.81 -23.63 13.24
C SER A 260 -26.38 -24.06 12.92
N VAL A 261 -25.93 -23.94 11.67
CA VAL A 261 -24.63 -24.47 11.21
C VAL A 261 -23.57 -23.38 11.07
N LEU A 262 -23.92 -22.21 10.52
CA LEU A 262 -22.93 -21.17 10.15
C LEU A 262 -22.71 -20.10 11.23
N TYR A 263 -23.50 -20.12 12.31
CA TYR A 263 -23.46 -19.08 13.33
C TYR A 263 -22.18 -19.10 14.19
N PHE A 264 -21.52 -20.26 14.31
CA PHE A 264 -20.44 -20.46 15.28
C PHE A 264 -19.18 -19.65 14.95
N ASP A 265 -18.75 -19.61 13.68
CA ASP A 265 -17.61 -18.80 13.25
C ASP A 265 -17.85 -17.30 13.47
N SER A 266 -19.08 -16.86 13.26
CA SER A 266 -19.50 -15.47 13.51
C SER A 266 -19.54 -15.17 15.01
N LEU A 267 -19.96 -16.14 15.83
CA LEU A 267 -19.95 -16.03 17.29
C LEU A 267 -18.53 -15.86 17.81
N LEU A 268 -17.58 -16.67 17.34
CA LEU A 268 -16.18 -16.56 17.71
C LEU A 268 -15.59 -15.20 17.29
N SER A 269 -15.89 -14.75 16.07
CA SER A 269 -15.40 -13.48 15.54
C SER A 269 -15.91 -12.27 16.34
N ILE A 270 -17.20 -12.27 16.72
CA ILE A 270 -17.77 -11.22 17.59
C ILE A 270 -17.21 -11.31 19.00
N THR A 271 -17.05 -12.52 19.55
CA THR A 271 -16.47 -12.72 20.88
C THR A 271 -15.04 -12.18 20.96
N GLN A 272 -14.27 -12.33 19.89
CA GLN A 272 -12.92 -11.78 19.79
C GLN A 272 -12.90 -10.24 19.91
N GLN A 273 -13.94 -9.53 19.45
CA GLN A 273 -14.03 -8.07 19.61
C GLN A 273 -14.05 -7.64 21.08
N TYR A 274 -14.67 -8.43 21.97
CA TYR A 274 -14.64 -8.15 23.40
C TYR A 274 -13.23 -8.32 24.00
N GLY A 275 -12.37 -9.09 23.35
CA GLY A 275 -10.95 -9.22 23.67
C GLY A 275 -10.14 -7.93 23.43
N LEU A 276 -10.67 -6.96 22.66
CA LEU A 276 -9.99 -5.69 22.38
C LEU A 276 -9.79 -4.80 23.61
N ALA A 277 -10.48 -5.07 24.72
CA ALA A 277 -10.16 -4.40 25.98
C ALA A 277 -8.71 -4.67 26.40
N ASN A 278 -8.16 -5.83 26.01
CA ASN A 278 -6.78 -6.25 26.24
C ASN A 278 -6.27 -5.93 27.65
N VAL A 279 -7.09 -6.22 28.66
CA VAL A 279 -6.82 -5.86 30.07
C VAL A 279 -5.93 -6.92 30.72
N GLU A 280 -5.12 -6.51 31.69
CA GLU A 280 -4.24 -7.42 32.43
C GLU A 280 -5.06 -8.33 33.36
N ILE A 281 -4.77 -9.63 33.32
CA ILE A 281 -5.44 -10.63 34.15
C ILE A 281 -4.82 -10.58 35.55
N ILE A 282 -5.66 -10.24 36.52
CA ILE A 282 -5.29 -10.16 37.94
C ILE A 282 -5.75 -11.44 38.63
N HIS A 283 -4.88 -12.04 39.44
CA HIS A 283 -5.20 -13.15 40.32
C HIS A 283 -4.99 -12.74 41.78
N GLU A 284 -5.46 -13.53 42.75
CA GLU A 284 -5.31 -13.25 44.19
C GLU A 284 -3.85 -12.98 44.62
N GLY A 285 -2.87 -13.60 43.94
CA GLY A 285 -1.43 -13.40 44.18
C GLY A 285 -0.80 -12.21 43.45
N GLY A 286 -1.59 -11.39 42.74
CA GLY A 286 -1.14 -10.21 42.00
C GLY A 286 -1.29 -10.32 40.48
N LYS A 287 -0.46 -9.56 39.77
CA LYS A 287 -0.49 -9.45 38.31
C LYS A 287 0.15 -10.66 37.66
N THR A 288 -0.54 -11.26 36.68
CA THR A 288 -0.05 -12.46 35.97
C THR A 288 0.79 -12.13 34.72
N GLY A 289 0.83 -10.85 34.31
CA GLY A 289 1.44 -10.42 33.05
C GLY A 289 0.68 -10.87 31.79
N LYS A 290 -0.36 -11.71 31.92
CA LYS A 290 -1.23 -12.13 30.81
C LYS A 290 -2.32 -11.11 30.57
N ARG A 291 -2.79 -10.99 29.32
CA ARG A 291 -3.86 -10.07 28.93
C ARG A 291 -5.06 -10.82 28.35
N THR A 292 -6.22 -10.18 28.34
CA THR A 292 -7.47 -10.79 27.82
C THR A 292 -7.57 -10.80 26.29
N GLY A 293 -6.69 -10.09 25.58
CA GLY A 293 -6.65 -10.09 24.12
C GLY A 293 -6.17 -11.44 23.59
N TRP A 294 -6.81 -11.93 22.53
CA TRP A 294 -6.45 -13.20 21.90
C TRP A 294 -6.65 -13.13 20.38
N SER A 295 -5.88 -13.94 19.66
CA SER A 295 -5.90 -14.01 18.19
C SER A 295 -6.79 -15.16 17.73
N LEU A 296 -7.69 -14.89 16.78
CA LEU A 296 -8.58 -15.89 16.17
C LEU A 296 -8.08 -16.22 14.75
N ALA A 297 -7.90 -17.51 14.47
CA ALA A 297 -7.61 -18.00 13.13
C ALA A 297 -8.67 -19.02 12.71
N LEU A 298 -9.31 -18.79 11.55
CA LEU A 298 -10.29 -19.71 10.97
C LEU A 298 -9.69 -20.40 9.75
N PHE A 299 -9.65 -21.73 9.78
CA PHE A 299 -9.16 -22.57 8.68
C PHE A 299 -10.29 -23.47 8.16
N GLY A 300 -10.27 -23.77 6.86
CA GLY A 300 -11.21 -24.70 6.24
C GLY A 300 -11.34 -24.46 4.74
N ASP A 301 -12.21 -25.22 4.08
CA ASP A 301 -12.35 -25.22 2.63
C ASP A 301 -12.91 -23.89 2.08
N PRO A 302 -12.59 -23.51 0.84
CA PRO A 302 -13.21 -22.35 0.20
C PRO A 302 -14.74 -22.44 0.23
N GLY A 303 -15.41 -21.31 0.47
CA GLY A 303 -16.88 -21.24 0.49
C GLY A 303 -17.56 -21.56 1.82
N THR A 304 -16.83 -21.93 2.88
CA THR A 304 -17.45 -22.23 4.20
C THR A 304 -17.84 -21.00 5.05
N GLY A 305 -17.86 -19.80 4.48
CA GLY A 305 -18.28 -18.59 5.20
C GLY A 305 -17.22 -17.92 6.11
N LYS A 306 -15.95 -18.35 6.07
CA LYS A 306 -14.89 -17.74 6.90
C LYS A 306 -14.70 -16.24 6.68
N SER A 307 -14.57 -15.81 5.42
CA SER A 307 -14.42 -14.38 5.08
C SER A 307 -15.65 -13.58 5.48
N PHE A 308 -16.82 -14.21 5.46
CA PHE A 308 -18.05 -13.60 5.92
C PHE A 308 -18.00 -13.35 7.43
N ALA A 309 -17.63 -14.36 8.22
CA ALA A 309 -17.55 -14.27 9.68
C ALA A 309 -16.50 -13.26 10.17
N THR A 310 -15.32 -13.20 9.51
CA THR A 310 -14.21 -12.35 9.98
C THR A 310 -14.22 -10.93 9.42
N ARG A 311 -14.75 -10.74 8.20
CA ARG A 311 -14.79 -9.42 7.54
C ARG A 311 -16.19 -8.83 7.50
N ASP A 312 -17.13 -9.51 6.83
CA ASP A 312 -18.45 -8.95 6.54
C ASP A 312 -19.28 -8.72 7.81
N MET A 313 -19.15 -9.60 8.82
CA MET A 313 -19.82 -9.43 10.12
C MET A 313 -19.24 -8.29 10.96
N ILE A 314 -17.91 -8.17 10.97
CA ILE A 314 -17.21 -7.20 11.81
C ILE A 314 -17.31 -5.79 11.23
N LEU A 315 -17.01 -5.64 9.94
CA LEU A 315 -17.05 -4.35 9.24
C LEU A 315 -18.46 -3.97 8.78
N GLY A 316 -19.37 -4.95 8.72
CA GLY A 316 -20.70 -4.78 8.14
C GLY A 316 -20.71 -4.95 6.63
N LYS A 317 -21.87 -5.29 6.09
CA LYS A 317 -22.11 -5.40 4.64
C LYS A 317 -23.49 -4.87 4.30
N PRO A 318 -23.61 -3.57 3.98
CA PRO A 318 -24.91 -2.95 3.68
C PRO A 318 -25.67 -3.63 2.54
N SER A 319 -24.96 -4.08 1.50
CA SER A 319 -25.56 -4.77 0.34
C SER A 319 -26.22 -6.09 0.69
N ALA A 320 -25.79 -6.74 1.77
CA ALA A 320 -26.37 -7.97 2.30
C ALA A 320 -27.26 -7.73 3.53
N LYS A 321 -27.57 -6.45 3.85
CA LYS A 321 -28.34 -6.02 5.03
C LYS A 321 -27.74 -6.48 6.37
N ILE A 322 -26.43 -6.64 6.43
CA ILE A 322 -25.73 -7.06 7.65
C ILE A 322 -25.13 -5.82 8.30
N PRO A 323 -25.55 -5.48 9.54
CA PRO A 323 -24.95 -4.39 10.28
C PRO A 323 -23.53 -4.75 10.73
N ALA A 324 -22.70 -3.72 10.97
CA ALA A 324 -21.38 -3.91 11.55
C ALA A 324 -21.50 -4.31 13.03
N HIS A 325 -20.75 -5.34 13.43
CA HIS A 325 -20.68 -5.81 14.82
C HIS A 325 -19.34 -5.50 15.50
N GLY A 326 -18.35 -5.03 14.73
CA GLY A 326 -17.07 -4.59 15.25
C GLY A 326 -17.14 -3.21 15.91
N ILE A 327 -16.15 -2.91 16.75
CA ILE A 327 -16.00 -1.58 17.34
C ILE A 327 -15.59 -0.58 16.23
N PRO A 328 -16.37 0.50 16.00
CA PRO A 328 -16.03 1.53 15.01
C PRO A 328 -14.64 2.12 15.26
N GLY A 329 -13.87 2.36 14.21
CA GLY A 329 -12.51 2.90 14.33
C GLY A 329 -11.47 1.97 15.00
N ARG A 330 -11.77 0.69 15.27
CA ARG A 330 -10.81 -0.26 15.88
C ARG A 330 -10.57 -1.54 15.06
N ASN A 331 -11.06 -1.58 13.84
CA ASN A 331 -10.92 -2.73 12.94
C ASN A 331 -10.13 -2.35 11.68
N ARG A 332 -8.96 -2.96 11.48
CA ARG A 332 -8.08 -2.73 10.33
C ARG A 332 -8.10 -3.94 9.41
N TYR A 333 -8.71 -3.78 8.23
CA TYR A 333 -8.71 -4.82 7.20
C TYR A 333 -7.38 -4.85 6.43
N CYS A 334 -6.71 -5.99 6.37
CA CYS A 334 -5.38 -6.14 5.77
C CYS A 334 -5.39 -6.91 4.43
N GLY A 335 -6.53 -6.98 3.75
CA GLY A 335 -6.63 -7.66 2.45
C GLY A 335 -5.73 -7.03 1.38
N GLY A 336 -5.11 -7.87 0.55
CA GLY A 336 -4.17 -7.44 -0.50
C GLY A 336 -2.83 -6.90 0.01
N MET A 337 -2.57 -6.99 1.32
CA MET A 337 -1.32 -6.53 1.92
C MET A 337 -0.27 -7.64 1.91
N THR A 338 0.98 -7.30 1.53
CA THR A 338 2.11 -8.22 1.67
C THR A 338 2.52 -8.39 3.13
N PRO A 339 3.12 -9.52 3.56
CA PRO A 339 3.59 -9.70 4.94
C PRO A 339 4.60 -8.63 5.39
N ALA A 340 5.51 -8.25 4.50
CA ALA A 340 6.48 -7.18 4.77
C ALA A 340 5.76 -5.87 5.10
N ARG A 341 4.80 -5.44 4.27
CA ARG A 341 3.98 -4.25 4.53
C ARG A 341 3.20 -4.37 5.84
N PHE A 342 2.64 -5.54 6.15
CA PHE A 342 1.90 -5.78 7.39
C PHE A 342 2.77 -5.55 8.64
N ILE A 343 3.96 -6.15 8.68
CA ILE A 343 4.91 -5.92 9.79
C ILE A 343 5.31 -4.44 9.88
N ARG A 344 5.55 -3.80 8.73
CA ARG A 344 5.97 -2.38 8.70
C ARG A 344 4.89 -1.45 9.23
N ILE A 345 3.63 -1.60 8.82
CA ILE A 345 2.56 -0.75 9.33
C ILE A 345 2.30 -0.97 10.82
N GLY A 346 2.64 -2.14 11.36
CA GLY A 346 2.51 -2.46 12.79
C GLY A 346 3.15 -1.41 13.71
N GLN A 347 4.26 -0.81 13.29
CA GLN A 347 4.91 0.27 14.04
C GLN A 347 4.00 1.49 14.29
N ALA A 348 3.07 1.79 13.37
CA ALA A 348 2.12 2.89 13.56
C ALA A 348 1.09 2.60 14.66
N TYR A 349 0.90 1.32 15.00
CA TYR A 349 -0.04 0.84 16.00
C TYR A 349 0.60 0.57 17.36
N ALA A 350 1.89 0.85 17.53
CA ALA A 350 2.61 0.63 18.77
C ALA A 350 1.90 1.30 19.96
N GLY A 351 1.66 0.54 21.02
CA GLY A 351 0.94 1.00 22.21
C GLY A 351 -0.57 1.22 22.03
N ARG A 352 -1.13 0.81 20.89
CA ARG A 352 -2.57 0.89 20.59
C ARG A 352 -3.17 -0.51 20.53
N THR A 353 -4.49 -0.61 20.66
CA THR A 353 -5.19 -1.90 20.54
C THR A 353 -6.17 -1.85 19.37
N PHE A 354 -5.93 -2.71 18.38
CA PHE A 354 -6.70 -2.81 17.14
C PHE A 354 -6.95 -4.28 16.82
N ASN A 355 -8.06 -4.54 16.15
CA ASN A 355 -8.31 -5.82 15.51
C ASN A 355 -7.80 -5.80 14.08
N PHE A 356 -6.82 -6.63 13.76
CA PHE A 356 -6.32 -6.80 12.39
C PHE A 356 -7.03 -7.98 11.73
N ILE A 357 -7.78 -7.69 10.66
CA ILE A 357 -8.48 -8.71 9.88
C ILE A 357 -7.59 -9.07 8.69
N VAL A 358 -6.87 -10.18 8.82
CA VAL A 358 -5.92 -10.66 7.80
C VAL A 358 -6.54 -11.81 7.00
N PRO A 359 -7.11 -11.55 5.81
CA PRO A 359 -7.56 -12.63 4.93
C PRO A 359 -6.34 -13.36 4.34
N GLU A 360 -6.55 -14.59 3.88
CA GLU A 360 -5.52 -15.37 3.16
C GLU A 360 -4.20 -15.52 3.95
N PHE A 361 -4.31 -15.63 5.29
CA PHE A 361 -3.15 -15.69 6.19
C PHE A 361 -2.15 -16.82 5.84
N ASN A 362 -2.62 -17.92 5.24
CA ASN A 362 -1.75 -18.99 4.74
C ASN A 362 -0.74 -18.50 3.69
N ASP A 363 -1.10 -17.51 2.87
CA ASP A 363 -0.19 -16.98 1.85
C ASP A 363 0.95 -16.18 2.47
N PHE A 364 0.78 -15.67 3.69
CA PHE A 364 1.82 -14.92 4.38
C PHE A 364 3.01 -15.81 4.75
N PHE A 365 2.75 -17.08 5.08
CA PHE A 365 3.80 -18.07 5.39
C PHE A 365 4.55 -18.59 4.17
N LYS A 366 4.05 -18.35 2.95
CA LYS A 366 4.75 -18.74 1.71
C LYS A 366 5.94 -17.81 1.39
N TYR A 367 6.04 -16.66 2.04
CA TYR A 367 7.12 -15.70 1.83
C TYR A 367 8.36 -16.10 2.64
N LYS A 368 9.48 -16.35 1.94
CA LYS A 368 10.76 -16.75 2.54
C LYS A 368 11.24 -15.69 3.53
N GLY A 369 11.50 -16.08 4.77
CA GLY A 369 12.00 -15.20 5.84
C GLY A 369 10.93 -14.44 6.65
N MET A 370 9.64 -14.62 6.38
CA MET A 370 8.56 -13.93 7.09
C MET A 370 7.93 -14.73 8.24
N VAL A 371 8.24 -16.03 8.34
CA VAL A 371 7.65 -16.92 9.35
C VAL A 371 8.00 -16.48 10.77
N GLU A 372 9.27 -16.21 11.06
CA GLU A 372 9.70 -15.82 12.41
C GLU A 372 9.25 -14.41 12.82
N PRO A 373 9.37 -13.36 11.97
CA PRO A 373 8.79 -12.06 12.28
C PRO A 373 7.28 -12.11 12.57
N LEU A 374 6.51 -12.91 11.81
CA LEU A 374 5.08 -13.07 12.05
C LEU A 374 4.77 -13.80 13.35
N LYS A 375 5.53 -14.84 13.71
CA LYS A 375 5.38 -15.51 15.02
C LYS A 375 5.64 -14.54 16.17
N ILE A 376 6.74 -13.77 16.10
CA ILE A 376 7.08 -12.77 17.11
C ILE A 376 5.97 -11.72 17.23
N ALA A 377 5.42 -11.23 16.11
CA ALA A 377 4.28 -10.31 16.12
C ALA A 377 3.04 -10.93 16.81
N MET A 378 2.74 -12.19 16.53
CA MET A 378 1.60 -12.90 17.13
C MET A 378 1.78 -13.15 18.64
N GLU A 379 3.03 -13.29 19.10
CA GLU A 379 3.40 -13.42 20.51
C GLU A 379 3.49 -12.06 21.24
N GLN A 380 3.16 -10.95 20.56
CA GLN A 380 3.31 -9.58 21.07
C GLN A 380 4.77 -9.20 21.41
N GLY A 381 5.73 -9.84 20.74
CA GLY A 381 7.16 -9.58 20.92
C GLY A 381 7.68 -8.43 20.05
N GLU A 382 8.78 -7.82 20.49
CA GLU A 382 9.53 -6.85 19.68
C GLU A 382 10.26 -7.56 18.54
N ILE A 383 10.07 -7.08 17.31
CA ILE A 383 10.80 -7.60 16.15
C ILE A 383 12.08 -6.79 15.98
N LYS A 384 13.23 -7.45 16.20
CA LYS A 384 14.57 -6.89 16.02
C LYS A 384 15.21 -7.54 14.80
N TYR A 385 15.61 -6.75 13.82
CA TYR A 385 16.31 -7.27 12.65
C TYR A 385 17.81 -7.30 12.93
N GLU A 386 18.43 -8.48 13.06
CA GLU A 386 19.83 -8.59 13.52
C GLU A 386 20.88 -7.93 12.59
N LEU A 387 20.57 -7.70 11.31
CA LEU A 387 21.50 -7.12 10.32
C LEU A 387 21.39 -5.60 10.15
N HIS A 388 20.39 -4.96 10.76
CA HIS A 388 20.16 -3.51 10.70
C HIS A 388 19.82 -3.02 12.11
N ARG A 389 20.35 -1.85 12.53
CA ARG A 389 20.02 -1.25 13.83
C ARG A 389 18.57 -0.76 13.86
N GLU A 390 17.59 -1.64 13.72
CA GLU A 390 16.16 -1.33 13.64
C GLU A 390 15.37 -2.23 14.61
N VAL A 391 14.52 -1.57 15.40
CA VAL A 391 13.61 -2.20 16.36
C VAL A 391 12.20 -1.80 15.98
N ILE A 392 11.35 -2.76 15.63
CA ILE A 392 9.91 -2.55 15.49
C ILE A 392 9.29 -2.88 16.84
N GLY A 393 8.71 -1.86 17.48
CA GLY A 393 8.02 -1.99 18.78
C GLY A 393 6.74 -2.83 18.68
N PRO A 394 6.26 -3.34 19.82
CA PRO A 394 5.09 -4.22 19.89
C PRO A 394 3.76 -3.50 19.64
#